data_AF-A0A432RPQ2-F1
#
_entry.id   AF-A0A432RPQ2-F1
#
_cell.length_a   1.000
_cell.length_b   1.000
_cell.length_c   1.000
_cell.angle_alpha   90.00
_cell.angle_beta   90.00
_cell.angle_gamma   90.00
#
_symmetry.space_group_name_H-M   'P 1'
#
loop_
_entity.id
_entity.type
_entity.pdbx_description
1 polymer ?
#
loop_
_entity_poly.entity_id
_entity_poly.type
_entity_poly.pdbx_seq_one_letter_code
_entity_poly.pdbx_strand_id
1 'polypeptide(L)'
;MQRPTKEQINQLPTYKGLALADILVVENEGDAAQALAVLRQQVSVGYDTESKPIFRKGEVSPGPTLIQLATATQGFLFPTRFPVALEAAA
;
A
#
# COMPACT_ATOMS: atom_id res chain seq x y z
N MET A 1 -1.91 -18.71 -9.33
CA MET A 1 -0.65 -19.08 -8.65
C MET A 1 -0.94 -20.14 -7.60
N GLN A 2 -0.08 -21.14 -7.46
CA GLN A 2 -0.21 -22.16 -6.40
C GLN A 2 0.40 -21.62 -5.11
N ARG A 3 -0.32 -21.75 -3.99
CA ARG A 3 0.17 -21.32 -2.68
C ARG A 3 1.37 -22.20 -2.27
N PRO A 4 2.49 -21.63 -1.81
CA PRO A 4 3.61 -22.41 -1.29
C PRO A 4 3.23 -23.24 -0.06
N THR A 5 3.87 -24.40 0.11
CA THR A 5 3.73 -25.22 1.34
C THR A 5 4.45 -24.57 2.52
N LYS A 6 4.22 -25.08 3.74
CA LYS A 6 4.91 -24.58 4.94
C LYS A 6 6.42 -24.77 4.85
N GLU A 7 6.85 -25.91 4.32
CA GLU A 7 8.26 -26.24 4.13
C GLU A 7 8.90 -25.28 3.13
N GLN A 8 8.21 -24.95 2.03
CA GLN A 8 8.68 -23.98 1.05
C GLN A 8 8.77 -22.57 1.64
N ILE A 9 7.78 -22.14 2.44
CA ILE A 9 7.80 -20.83 3.13
C ILE A 9 9.00 -20.74 4.08
N ASN A 10 9.29 -21.81 4.82
CA ASN A 10 10.42 -21.85 5.76
C ASN A 10 11.79 -21.74 5.07
N GLN A 11 11.89 -22.03 3.78
CA GLN A 11 13.12 -21.86 2.99
C GLN A 11 13.25 -20.45 2.38
N LEU A 12 12.22 -19.61 2.47
CA LEU A 12 12.31 -18.24 1.95
C LEU A 12 13.23 -17.40 2.83
N PRO A 13 13.99 -16.47 2.24
CA PRO A 13 14.81 -15.55 3.00
C PRO A 13 13.94 -14.71 3.95
N THR A 14 14.45 -14.43 5.14
CA THR A 14 13.77 -13.56 6.10
C THR A 14 13.58 -12.17 5.49
N TYR A 15 12.35 -11.68 5.52
CA TYR A 15 12.06 -10.31 5.15
C TYR A 15 12.47 -9.38 6.29
N LYS A 16 13.43 -8.48 6.03
CA LYS A 16 13.95 -7.53 7.03
C LYS A 16 12.96 -6.43 7.38
N GLY A 17 11.94 -6.21 6.55
CA GLY A 17 11.04 -5.06 6.65
C GLY A 17 11.59 -3.82 5.95
N LEU A 18 10.74 -2.79 5.86
CA LEU A 18 11.08 -1.47 5.34
C LEU A 18 11.54 -0.57 6.47
N ALA A 19 12.52 0.30 6.22
CA ALA A 19 12.76 1.42 7.12
C ALA A 19 11.70 2.50 6.90
N LEU A 20 11.49 3.37 7.91
CA LEU A 20 10.57 4.51 7.75
C LEU A 20 10.98 5.43 6.59
N ALA A 21 12.28 5.54 6.30
CA ALA A 21 12.79 6.32 5.18
C ALA A 21 12.42 5.73 3.81
N ASP A 22 12.04 4.45 3.75
CA ASP A 22 11.61 3.77 2.53
C ASP A 22 10.08 3.86 2.33
N ILE A 23 9.38 4.58 3.21
CA ILE A 23 7.94 4.77 3.17
C ILE A 23 7.62 6.21 2.78
N LEU A 24 6.90 6.38 1.68
CA LEU A 24 6.42 7.69 1.22
C LEU A 24 4.92 7.82 1.49
N VAL A 25 4.54 8.89 2.18
CA VAL A 25 3.13 9.30 2.33
C VAL A 25 2.82 10.30 1.23
N VAL A 26 1.79 10.01 0.44
CA VAL A 26 1.40 10.85 -0.69
C VAL A 26 0.40 11.90 -0.21
N GLU A 27 0.85 13.15 -0.11
CA GLU A 27 0.03 14.28 0.36
C GLU A 27 -0.14 15.37 -0.71
N ASN A 28 0.80 15.46 -1.65
CA ASN A 28 0.82 16.44 -2.73
C ASN A 28 1.21 15.82 -4.09
N GLU A 29 1.19 16.64 -5.14
CA GLU A 29 1.50 16.26 -6.53
C GLU A 29 2.93 15.78 -6.71
N GLY A 30 3.88 16.34 -5.97
CA GLY A 30 5.29 15.92 -5.98
C GLY A 30 5.45 14.50 -5.44
N ASP A 31 4.82 14.21 -4.29
CA ASP A 31 4.82 12.87 -3.71
C ASP A 31 4.16 11.85 -4.65
N ALA A 32 3.04 12.23 -5.26
CA ALA A 32 2.32 11.38 -6.20
C ALA A 32 3.16 11.07 -7.43
N ALA A 33 3.83 12.07 -8.00
CA ALA A 33 4.73 11.88 -9.14
C ALA A 33 5.90 10.95 -8.77
N GLN A 34 6.49 11.13 -7.58
CA GLN A 34 7.57 10.28 -7.07
C GLN A 34 7.10 8.82 -6.89
N ALA A 35 5.95 8.61 -6.26
CA ALA A 35 5.37 7.28 -6.06
C ALA A 35 5.10 6.59 -7.40
N LEU A 36 4.43 7.28 -8.33
CA LEU A 36 4.09 6.74 -9.65
C LEU A 36 5.32 6.44 -10.49
N ALA A 37 6.38 7.25 -10.41
CA ALA A 37 7.63 7.01 -11.12
C ALA A 37 8.27 5.68 -10.72
N VAL A 38 8.17 5.28 -9.44
CA VAL A 38 8.67 3.99 -8.96
C VAL A 38 7.70 2.85 -9.28
N LEU A 39 6.41 3.02 -8.97
CA LEU A 39 5.40 1.97 -9.08
C LEU A 39 5.19 1.53 -10.53
N ARG A 40 5.22 2.45 -11.50
CA ARG A 40 5.07 2.12 -12.94
C ARG A 40 6.22 1.29 -13.51
N GLN A 41 7.37 1.22 -12.83
CA GLN A 41 8.50 0.39 -13.26
C GLN A 41 8.40 -1.03 -12.73
N GLN A 42 7.46 -1.32 -11.83
CA GLN A 42 7.32 -2.64 -11.24
C GLN A 42 6.41 -3.53 -12.07
N VAL A 43 6.82 -4.78 -12.27
CA VAL A 43 5.99 -5.81 -12.91
C VAL A 43 4.86 -6.25 -11.96
N SER A 44 5.09 -6.19 -10.66
CA SER A 44 4.12 -6.50 -9.62
C SER A 44 4.33 -5.61 -8.40
N VAL A 45 3.24 -5.35 -7.69
CA VAL A 45 3.22 -4.58 -6.45
C VAL A 45 2.38 -5.32 -5.41
N GLY A 46 2.73 -5.15 -4.14
CA GLY A 46 1.84 -5.45 -3.02
C GLY A 46 0.74 -4.40 -2.96
N TYR A 47 -0.46 -4.82 -2.56
CA TYR A 47 -1.65 -3.98 -2.43
C TYR A 47 -2.39 -4.33 -1.14
N ASP A 48 -2.80 -3.30 -0.39
CA ASP A 48 -3.68 -3.43 0.76
C ASP A 48 -4.49 -2.14 0.99
N THR A 49 -5.56 -2.23 1.78
CA THR A 49 -6.40 -1.07 2.10
C THR A 49 -6.86 -1.09 3.55
N GLU A 50 -6.91 0.08 4.19
CA GLU A 50 -7.42 0.21 5.54
C GLU A 50 -8.67 1.10 5.57
N SER A 51 -9.72 0.58 6.20
CA SER A 51 -10.96 1.32 6.46
C SER A 51 -11.09 1.60 7.96
N LYS A 52 -11.62 2.76 8.33
CA LYS A 52 -11.91 3.05 9.73
C LYS A 52 -12.99 2.09 10.26
N PRO A 53 -12.87 1.63 11.51
CA PRO A 53 -13.90 0.80 12.14
C PRO A 53 -15.21 1.58 12.26
N ILE A 54 -16.33 0.87 12.08
CA ILE A 54 -17.67 1.34 12.46
C ILE A 54 -17.95 0.88 13.89
N PHE A 55 -18.53 1.76 14.71
CA PHE A 55 -18.76 1.46 16.13
C PHE A 55 -20.23 1.25 16.45
N ARG A 56 -21.15 1.67 15.58
CA ARG A 56 -22.59 1.49 15.78
C ARG A 56 -23.19 0.57 14.73
N LYS A 57 -24.11 -0.28 15.18
CA LYS A 57 -24.91 -1.14 14.31
C LYS A 57 -25.74 -0.27 13.35
N GLY A 58 -25.59 -0.52 12.05
CA GLY A 58 -26.27 0.22 10.99
C GLY A 58 -25.46 1.36 10.36
N GLU A 59 -24.27 1.67 10.88
CA GLU A 59 -23.35 2.59 10.20
C GLU A 59 -22.77 1.93 8.94
N VAL A 60 -22.76 2.67 7.84
CA VAL A 60 -22.12 2.26 6.57
C VAL A 60 -20.66 2.66 6.62
N SER A 61 -19.75 1.73 6.34
CA SER A 61 -18.33 2.05 6.22
C SER A 61 -18.12 2.97 5.02
N PRO A 62 -17.46 4.14 5.17
CA PRO A 62 -17.31 5.13 4.10
C PRO A 62 -16.32 4.72 3.00
N GLY A 63 -15.85 3.47 2.98
CA GLY A 63 -14.81 2.99 2.07
C GLY A 63 -13.40 3.11 2.66
N PRO A 64 -12.37 2.79 1.86
CA PRO A 64 -10.99 2.82 2.33
C PRO A 64 -10.57 4.25 2.69
N THR A 65 -9.99 4.37 3.87
CA THR A 65 -9.36 5.61 4.34
C THR A 65 -7.91 5.72 3.93
N LEU A 66 -7.32 4.59 3.52
CA LEU A 66 -5.93 4.49 3.10
C LEU A 66 -5.81 3.36 2.07
N ILE A 67 -5.14 3.66 0.96
CA ILE A 67 -4.65 2.67 0.00
C ILE A 67 -3.15 2.53 0.22
N GLN A 68 -2.64 1.30 0.17
CA GLN A 68 -1.24 0.98 0.41
C GLN A 68 -0.70 0.19 -0.78
N LEU A 69 0.41 0.65 -1.33
CA LEU A 69 1.15 -0.06 -2.38
C LEU A 69 2.58 -0.30 -1.91
N ALA A 70 3.15 -1.45 -2.25
CA ALA A 70 4.52 -1.77 -1.87
C ALA A 70 5.29 -2.42 -3.02
N THR A 71 6.56 -2.07 -3.15
CA THR A 71 7.54 -2.84 -3.92
C THR A 71 8.32 -3.75 -2.98
N ALA A 72 9.33 -4.45 -3.50
CA ALA A 72 10.22 -5.24 -2.65
C ALA A 72 11.02 -4.38 -1.64
N THR A 73 11.15 -3.07 -1.89
CA THR A 73 12.06 -2.18 -1.15
C THR A 73 11.43 -0.87 -0.69
N GLN A 74 10.21 -0.54 -1.08
CA GLN A 74 9.55 0.72 -0.72
C GLN A 74 8.06 0.53 -0.45
N GLY A 75 7.52 1.37 0.43
CA GLY A 75 6.10 1.44 0.77
C GLY A 75 5.53 2.80 0.39
N PHE A 76 4.29 2.81 -0.08
CA PHE A 76 3.60 4.01 -0.51
C PHE A 76 2.21 4.04 0.13
N LEU A 77 1.95 5.11 0.87
CA LEU A 77 0.69 5.34 1.56
C LEU A 77 -0.08 6.41 0.82
N PHE A 78 -1.30 6.10 0.40
CA PHE A 78 -2.21 6.99 -0.31
C PHE A 78 -3.46 7.26 0.54
N PRO A 79 -3.41 8.23 1.48
CA PRO A 79 -4.58 8.56 2.29
C PRO A 79 -5.66 9.20 1.43
N THR A 80 -6.88 8.64 1.45
CA THR A 80 -7.97 9.08 0.57
C THR A 80 -8.52 10.47 0.91
N ARG A 81 -8.10 11.05 2.03
CA ARG A 81 -8.36 12.46 2.38
C ARG A 81 -7.67 13.46 1.44
N PHE A 82 -6.62 13.04 0.73
CA PHE A 82 -5.93 13.88 -0.25
C PHE A 82 -6.41 13.50 -1.65
N PRO A 83 -7.07 14.43 -2.39
CA PRO A 83 -7.57 14.14 -3.74
C PRO A 83 -6.49 13.60 -4.67
N VAL A 84 -5.30 14.21 -4.65
CA VAL A 84 -4.14 13.78 -5.46
C VAL A 84 -3.69 12.35 -5.16
N ALA A 85 -3.78 11.91 -3.91
CA ALA A 85 -3.42 10.55 -3.54
C ALA A 85 -4.46 9.55 -4.06
N LEU A 86 -5.74 9.90 -4.01
CA LEU A 86 -6.81 9.07 -4.55
C LEU A 86 -6.73 8.97 -6.07
N GLU A 87 -6.48 10.08 -6.76
CA GLU A 87 -6.30 10.13 -8.21
C GLU A 87 -5.07 9.34 -8.68
N ALA A 88 -3.97 9.39 -7.92
CA ALA A 88 -2.76 8.65 -8.25
C ALA A 88 -2.89 7.13 -8.01
N ALA A 89 -3.79 6.71 -7.13
CA ALA A 89 -4.03 5.30 -6.80
C ALA A 89 -5.12 4.64 -7.67
N ALA A 90 -5.85 5.42 -8.48
CA ALA A 90 -6.90 4.94 -9.39
C ALA A 90 -6.32 4.41 -10.72
#